data_AF-A0A1S8D807-F1
#
_entry.id   AF-A0A1S8D807-F1
#
_cell.length_a   1.000
_cell.length_b   1.000
_cell.length_c   1.000
_cell.angle_alpha   90.00
_cell.angle_beta   90.00
_cell.angle_gamma   90.00
#
_symmetry.space_group_name_H-M   'P 1'
#
loop_
_entity.id
_entity.type
_entity.pdbx_description
1 polymer ?
#
loop_
_entity_poly.entity_id
_entity_poly.type
_entity_poly.pdbx_seq_one_letter_code
_entity_poly.pdbx_strand_id
1 'polypeptide(L)'
;MLGGCGGPFSTLDPAGPAAASVARLWWVMLGGSALLFLLVMVLLLLAFLRPGIASGTGERLWLFWGGLVMPGLVLAALLVFALASGERLLAHPGTPGILRVEARPQQWIWRFTYPEAEGMETTGLLHIPAGRPVDVHVIGGDVIHSFWVPRLGGKLDAIPGHTNILRLKAAEPGLYDGLCAEFCGTFHAEMRFAVQAHPAEEYEAVLARLASRLPLPAAPRGAQERDDGERGAVGSVPVGRSPEGRRLDGQTQGGHAP
;
A
#
# COMPACT_ATOMS: atom_id res chain seq x y z
N MET A 1 5.20 -30.33 -2.49
CA MET A 1 5.05 -28.96 -3.04
C MET A 1 6.22 -28.12 -2.55
N LEU A 2 6.89 -27.37 -3.43
CA LEU A 2 7.91 -26.41 -3.02
C LEU A 2 7.21 -25.31 -2.19
N GLY A 3 7.69 -25.06 -0.97
CA GLY A 3 6.96 -24.30 0.06
C GLY A 3 6.62 -22.83 -0.25
N GLY A 4 6.97 -22.30 -1.43
CA GLY A 4 6.69 -20.91 -1.83
C GLY A 4 5.55 -20.74 -2.86
N CYS A 5 5.05 -21.83 -3.46
CA CYS A 5 4.04 -21.75 -4.52
C CYS A 5 2.60 -21.63 -4.00
N GLY A 6 2.39 -21.68 -2.69
CA GLY A 6 1.06 -21.63 -2.08
C GLY A 6 1.08 -21.01 -0.70
N GLY A 7 -0.10 -20.84 -0.12
CA GLY A 7 -0.30 -20.25 1.20
C GLY A 7 -1.00 -18.89 1.16
N PRO A 8 -1.35 -18.35 2.34
CA PRO A 8 -2.24 -17.20 2.47
C PRO A 8 -1.69 -15.91 1.80
N PHE A 9 -0.36 -15.75 1.80
CA PHE A 9 0.32 -14.58 1.23
C PHE A 9 1.04 -14.87 -0.10
N SER A 10 0.79 -16.04 -0.72
CA SER A 10 1.49 -16.38 -1.97
C SER A 10 0.96 -15.58 -3.15
N THR A 11 1.85 -14.84 -3.81
CA THR A 11 1.54 -14.16 -5.08
C THR A 11 1.48 -15.12 -6.28
N LEU A 12 1.88 -16.38 -6.08
CA LEU A 12 1.88 -17.44 -7.10
C LEU A 12 0.61 -18.31 -7.05
N ASP A 13 -0.25 -18.10 -6.05
CA ASP A 13 -1.56 -18.73 -5.89
C ASP A 13 -2.68 -17.64 -5.92
N PRO A 14 -2.96 -17.05 -7.09
CA PRO A 14 -3.86 -15.91 -7.21
C PRO A 14 -5.34 -16.31 -7.10
N ALA A 15 -6.12 -15.51 -6.37
CA ALA A 15 -7.57 -15.61 -6.24
C ALA A 15 -8.33 -14.38 -6.78
N GLY A 16 -7.61 -13.42 -7.37
CA GLY A 16 -8.18 -12.26 -8.07
C GLY A 16 -7.61 -12.09 -9.49
N PRO A 17 -8.33 -11.43 -10.41
CA PRO A 17 -7.89 -11.26 -11.79
C PRO A 17 -6.62 -10.40 -11.92
N ALA A 18 -6.44 -9.43 -11.03
CA ALA A 18 -5.22 -8.61 -10.97
C ALA A 18 -4.01 -9.46 -10.56
N ALA A 19 -4.10 -10.17 -9.44
CA ALA A 19 -3.06 -11.10 -9.00
C ALA A 19 -2.75 -12.19 -10.04
N ALA A 20 -3.76 -12.73 -10.72
CA ALA A 20 -3.56 -13.73 -11.77
C ALA A 20 -2.77 -13.20 -12.96
N SER A 21 -2.94 -11.93 -13.31
CA SER A 21 -2.17 -11.29 -14.38
C SER A 21 -0.71 -11.11 -13.98
N VAL A 22 -0.45 -10.72 -12.74
CA VAL A 22 0.92 -10.63 -12.18
C VAL A 22 1.59 -12.00 -12.11
N ALA A 23 0.88 -13.03 -11.63
CA ALA A 23 1.40 -14.39 -11.54
C ALA A 23 1.77 -14.97 -12.92
N ARG A 24 0.95 -14.74 -13.95
CA ARG A 24 1.29 -15.14 -15.33
C ARG A 24 2.55 -14.45 -15.83
N LEU A 25 2.68 -13.14 -15.60
CA LEU A 25 3.88 -12.40 -16.00
C LEU A 25 5.12 -12.95 -15.32
N TRP A 26 5.02 -13.26 -14.02
CA TRP A 26 6.10 -13.87 -13.27
C TRP A 26 6.55 -15.21 -13.88
N TRP A 27 5.61 -16.12 -14.19
CA TRP A 27 5.96 -17.42 -14.80
C TRP A 27 6.58 -17.27 -16.19
N VAL A 28 6.10 -16.33 -17.01
CA VAL A 28 6.68 -16.05 -18.32
C VAL A 28 8.12 -15.52 -18.17
N MET A 29 8.36 -14.56 -17.27
CA MET A 29 9.69 -14.01 -17.03
C MET A 29 10.65 -15.04 -16.43
N LEU A 30 10.17 -15.91 -15.54
CA LEU A 30 10.95 -17.00 -15.00
C LEU A 30 11.35 -17.99 -16.11
N GLY A 31 10.41 -18.40 -16.95
CA GLY A 31 10.69 -19.29 -18.09
C GLY A 31 11.69 -18.67 -19.08
N GLY A 32 11.51 -17.39 -19.42
CA GLY A 32 12.42 -16.66 -20.31
C GLY A 32 13.84 -16.51 -19.72
N SER A 33 13.95 -16.15 -18.43
CA SER A 33 15.25 -16.02 -17.77
C SER A 33 15.97 -17.36 -17.60
N ALA A 34 15.24 -18.44 -17.28
CA ALA A 34 15.80 -19.78 -17.23
C ALA A 34 16.31 -20.25 -18.60
N LEU A 35 15.56 -19.98 -19.68
CA LEU A 35 15.99 -20.30 -21.04
C LEU A 35 17.26 -19.53 -21.44
N LEU A 36 17.31 -18.22 -21.19
CA LEU A 36 18.47 -17.39 -21.48
C LEU A 36 19.68 -17.83 -20.66
N PHE A 37 19.49 -18.12 -19.37
CA PHE A 37 20.54 -18.63 -18.50
C PHE A 37 21.10 -19.95 -19.04
N LEU A 38 20.24 -20.92 -19.38
CA LEU A 38 20.66 -22.19 -19.97
C LEU A 38 21.40 -22.00 -21.29
N LEU A 39 20.93 -21.10 -22.16
CA LEU A 39 21.63 -20.77 -23.40
C LEU A 39 23.05 -20.26 -23.14
N VAL A 40 23.21 -19.30 -22.23
CA VAL A 40 24.53 -18.75 -21.88
C VAL A 40 25.42 -19.83 -21.25
N MET A 41 24.88 -20.67 -20.36
CA MET A 41 25.63 -21.78 -19.74
C MET A 41 26.09 -22.81 -20.78
N VAL A 42 25.24 -23.15 -21.74
CA VAL A 42 25.59 -24.07 -22.83
C VAL A 42 26.66 -23.46 -23.74
N LEU A 43 26.53 -22.20 -24.15
CA LEU A 43 27.54 -21.51 -24.96
C LEU A 43 28.89 -21.45 -24.24
N LEU A 44 28.88 -21.14 -22.94
CA LEU A 44 30.07 -21.12 -22.11
C LEU A 44 30.71 -22.51 -22.01
N LEU A 45 29.90 -23.54 -21.76
CA LEU A 45 30.37 -24.92 -21.71
C LEU A 45 30.98 -25.36 -23.06
N LEU A 46 30.33 -25.02 -24.18
CA LEU A 46 30.86 -25.30 -25.51
C LEU A 46 32.16 -24.55 -25.79
N ALA A 47 32.30 -23.30 -25.33
CA ALA A 47 33.55 -22.55 -25.46
C ALA A 47 34.71 -23.22 -24.71
N PHE A 48 34.46 -23.80 -23.52
CA PHE A 48 35.46 -24.56 -22.78
C PHE A 48 35.75 -25.94 -23.38
N LEU A 49 34.71 -26.66 -23.82
CA LEU A 49 34.86 -28.02 -24.35
C LEU A 49 35.36 -28.07 -25.80
N ARG A 50 35.17 -26.99 -26.57
CA ARG A 50 35.59 -26.88 -27.97
C ARG A 50 36.21 -25.50 -28.24
N PRO A 51 37.44 -25.25 -27.75
CA PRO A 51 38.15 -24.02 -28.05
C PRO A 51 38.32 -23.88 -29.58
N GLY A 52 37.90 -22.73 -30.13
CA GLY A 52 37.89 -22.46 -31.57
C GLY A 52 36.52 -22.61 -32.25
N ILE A 53 35.44 -22.96 -31.54
CA ILE A 53 34.10 -23.11 -32.16
C ILE A 53 33.57 -21.83 -32.83
N ALA A 54 34.11 -20.67 -32.43
CA ALA A 54 33.75 -19.35 -32.95
C ALA A 54 34.84 -18.72 -33.85
N SER A 55 35.91 -19.46 -34.19
CA SER A 55 36.98 -18.95 -35.05
C SER A 55 36.52 -18.91 -36.51
N GLY A 56 35.82 -17.84 -36.89
CA GLY A 56 35.27 -17.65 -38.24
C GLY A 56 33.96 -16.86 -38.28
N THR A 57 33.38 -16.54 -37.12
CA THR A 57 32.15 -15.73 -37.06
C THR A 57 32.48 -14.26 -37.31
N GLY A 58 31.78 -13.60 -38.22
CA GLY A 58 31.97 -12.18 -38.49
C GLY A 58 31.65 -11.32 -37.26
N GLU A 59 32.69 -10.88 -36.53
CA GLU A 59 32.58 -10.19 -35.24
C GLU A 59 31.61 -9.00 -35.29
N ARG A 60 31.70 -8.17 -36.34
CA ARG A 60 30.80 -7.02 -36.54
C ARG A 60 29.35 -7.42 -36.76
N LEU A 61 29.10 -8.50 -37.50
CA LEU A 61 27.75 -8.99 -37.78
C LEU A 61 27.14 -9.60 -36.50
N TRP A 62 27.94 -10.34 -35.72
CA TRP A 62 27.52 -10.92 -34.46
C TRP A 62 27.22 -9.84 -33.41
N LEU A 63 28.08 -8.83 -33.28
CA LEU A 63 27.86 -7.71 -32.36
C LEU A 63 26.61 -6.91 -32.74
N PHE A 64 26.40 -6.64 -34.03
CA PHE A 64 25.23 -5.89 -34.48
C PHE A 64 23.93 -6.68 -34.23
N TRP A 65 23.85 -7.93 -34.69
CA TRP A 65 22.62 -8.72 -34.56
C TRP A 65 22.40 -9.26 -33.14
N GLY A 66 23.42 -9.87 -32.54
CA GLY A 66 23.34 -10.48 -31.21
C GLY A 66 23.41 -9.47 -30.06
N GLY A 67 24.14 -8.36 -30.25
CA GLY A 67 24.35 -7.35 -29.20
C GLY A 67 23.39 -6.16 -29.27
N LEU A 68 22.95 -5.75 -30.46
CA LEU A 68 22.12 -4.55 -30.62
C LEU A 68 20.69 -4.88 -31.08
N VAL A 69 20.53 -5.57 -32.20
CA VAL A 69 19.21 -5.77 -32.81
C VAL A 69 18.34 -6.72 -31.99
N MET A 70 18.86 -7.88 -31.59
CA MET A 70 18.10 -8.86 -30.82
C MET A 70 17.67 -8.31 -29.44
N PRO A 71 18.57 -7.75 -28.60
CA PRO A 71 18.17 -7.16 -27.33
C PRO A 71 17.22 -5.98 -27.51
N GLY A 72 17.47 -5.12 -28.51
CA GLY A 72 16.60 -3.98 -28.80
C GLY A 72 15.18 -4.40 -29.14
N LEU A 73 15.02 -5.43 -29.98
CA LEU A 73 13.71 -5.96 -30.36
C LEU A 73 12.99 -6.62 -29.18
N VAL A 74 13.71 -7.41 -28.37
CA VAL A 74 13.16 -8.03 -27.16
C VAL A 74 12.71 -6.97 -26.15
N LEU A 75 13.55 -5.97 -25.87
CA LEU A 75 13.22 -4.89 -24.94
C LEU A 75 12.02 -4.06 -25.42
N ALA A 76 11.95 -3.75 -26.72
CA ALA A 76 10.81 -3.04 -27.29
C ALA A 76 9.51 -3.85 -27.14
N ALA A 77 9.54 -5.16 -27.42
CA ALA A 77 8.39 -6.04 -27.25
C ALA A 77 7.94 -6.15 -25.78
N LEU A 78 8.90 -6.30 -24.86
CA LEU A 78 8.62 -6.34 -23.42
C LEU A 78 8.03 -5.02 -22.91
N LEU A 79 8.53 -3.88 -23.40
CA LEU A 79 8.01 -2.56 -23.04
C LEU A 79 6.54 -2.40 -23.49
N VAL A 80 6.24 -2.72 -24.75
CA VAL A 80 4.87 -2.66 -25.27
C VAL A 80 3.94 -3.56 -24.47
N PHE A 81 4.38 -4.78 -24.18
CA PHE A 81 3.61 -5.73 -23.35
C PHE A 81 3.38 -5.19 -21.93
N ALA A 82 4.40 -4.61 -21.31
CA ALA A 82 4.33 -4.07 -19.95
C ALA A 82 3.34 -2.90 -19.87
N LEU A 83 3.39 -1.96 -20.82
CA LEU A 83 2.46 -0.83 -20.88
C LEU A 83 1.02 -1.29 -21.11
N ALA A 84 0.79 -2.16 -22.10
CA ALA A 84 -0.53 -2.70 -22.40
C ALA A 84 -1.14 -3.53 -21.25
N SER A 85 -0.30 -4.16 -20.44
CA SER A 85 -0.72 -4.91 -19.25
C SER A 85 -0.96 -3.99 -18.05
N GLY A 86 -0.14 -2.95 -17.89
CA GLY A 86 -0.21 -1.99 -16.80
C GLY A 86 -1.52 -1.19 -16.79
N GLU A 87 -1.98 -0.70 -17.95
CA GLU A 87 -3.25 0.04 -18.03
C GLU A 87 -4.46 -0.76 -17.55
N ARG A 88 -4.46 -2.08 -17.74
CA ARG A 88 -5.55 -2.97 -17.32
C ARG A 88 -5.65 -3.13 -15.80
N LEU A 89 -4.57 -2.83 -15.08
CA LEU A 89 -4.47 -2.95 -13.63
C LEU A 89 -4.87 -1.64 -12.92
N LEU A 90 -4.91 -0.52 -13.63
CA LEU A 90 -5.22 0.79 -13.04
C LEU A 90 -6.71 0.93 -12.75
N ALA A 91 -7.02 1.36 -11.52
CA ALA A 91 -8.34 1.86 -11.18
C ALA A 91 -8.55 3.18 -11.92
N HIS A 92 -9.57 3.24 -12.77
CA HIS A 92 -9.99 4.49 -13.39
C HIS A 92 -10.99 5.17 -12.44
N PRO A 93 -10.63 6.30 -11.79
CA PRO A 93 -11.50 6.98 -10.85
C PRO A 93 -12.79 7.41 -11.56
N GLY A 94 -13.94 7.21 -10.90
CA GLY A 94 -15.24 7.67 -11.42
C GLY A 94 -15.94 6.70 -12.38
N THR A 95 -15.57 5.41 -12.40
CA THR A 95 -16.41 4.39 -13.05
C THR A 95 -17.72 4.26 -12.25
N PRO A 96 -18.89 4.65 -12.79
CA PRO A 96 -20.13 4.63 -12.01
C PRO A 96 -20.56 3.20 -11.67
N GLY A 97 -21.12 3.01 -10.46
CA GLY A 97 -21.66 1.72 -10.00
C GLY A 97 -20.65 0.75 -9.39
N ILE A 98 -19.40 1.18 -9.16
CA ILE A 98 -18.42 0.40 -8.39
C ILE A 98 -18.54 0.75 -6.92
N LEU A 99 -18.62 -0.28 -6.08
CA LEU A 99 -18.68 -0.15 -4.63
C LEU A 99 -17.42 0.52 -4.11
N ARG A 100 -17.58 1.53 -3.25
CA ARG A 100 -16.47 2.19 -2.56
C ARG A 100 -16.30 1.65 -1.15
N VAL A 101 -15.05 1.46 -0.75
CA VAL A 101 -14.69 1.23 0.66
C VAL A 101 -13.47 2.07 1.00
N GLU A 102 -13.45 2.71 2.16
CA GLU A 102 -12.27 3.45 2.63
C GLU A 102 -11.42 2.58 3.53
N ALA A 103 -10.13 2.48 3.24
CA ALA A 103 -9.12 1.84 4.10
C ALA A 103 -8.26 2.92 4.75
N ARG A 104 -8.39 3.05 6.08
CA ARG A 104 -7.65 4.01 6.90
C ARG A 104 -6.73 3.26 7.86
N PRO A 105 -5.41 3.23 7.59
CA PRO A 105 -4.45 2.75 8.54
C PRO A 105 -4.16 3.79 9.61
N GLN A 106 -3.90 3.31 10.81
CA GLN A 106 -3.27 4.05 11.90
C GLN A 106 -2.28 3.09 12.55
N GLN A 107 -1.15 3.52 13.11
CA GLN A 107 -0.22 2.64 13.82
C GLN A 107 -0.96 1.89 14.95
N TRP A 108 -1.15 0.56 14.93
CA TRP A 108 -0.87 -0.44 13.86
C TRP A 108 -2.12 -1.29 13.57
N ILE A 109 -3.19 -0.64 13.14
CA ILE A 109 -4.52 -1.17 12.90
C ILE A 109 -5.09 -0.65 11.57
N TRP A 110 -5.91 -1.48 10.94
CA TRP A 110 -6.65 -1.11 9.73
C TRP A 110 -8.13 -0.90 10.06
N ARG A 111 -8.67 0.26 9.70
CA ARG A 111 -10.12 0.52 9.74
C ARG A 111 -10.67 0.58 8.33
N PHE A 112 -11.83 -0.01 8.14
CA PHE A 112 -12.54 -0.04 6.88
C PHE A 112 -13.92 0.58 7.05
N THR A 113 -14.17 1.67 6.33
CA THR A 113 -15.43 2.42 6.37
C THR A 113 -16.21 2.21 5.09
N TYR A 114 -17.52 2.01 5.19
CA TYR A 114 -18.43 1.77 4.07
C TYR A 114 -19.39 2.97 3.92
N PRO A 115 -19.08 3.96 3.07
CA PRO A 115 -19.91 5.15 2.90
C PRO A 115 -21.37 4.85 2.53
N GLU A 116 -21.59 3.83 1.69
CA GLU A 116 -22.90 3.42 1.21
C GLU A 116 -23.73 2.68 2.28
N ALA A 117 -23.10 2.17 3.33
CA ALA A 117 -23.74 1.48 4.45
C ALA A 117 -23.76 2.38 5.71
N GLU A 118 -24.26 3.61 5.57
CA GLU A 118 -24.39 4.61 6.65
C GLU A 118 -23.07 4.94 7.36
N GLY A 119 -21.93 4.78 6.67
CA GLY A 119 -20.61 5.02 7.26
C GLY A 119 -20.21 3.96 8.29
N MET A 120 -20.78 2.75 8.22
CA MET A 120 -20.38 1.62 9.04
C MET A 120 -18.87 1.43 9.00
N GLU A 121 -18.27 1.11 10.15
CA GLU A 121 -16.84 0.88 10.28
C GLU A 121 -16.55 -0.52 10.83
N THR A 122 -15.58 -1.18 10.20
CA THR A 122 -15.02 -2.45 10.68
C THR A 122 -13.53 -2.28 10.93
N THR A 123 -13.00 -3.06 11.86
CA THR A 123 -11.59 -3.00 12.24
C THR A 123 -10.93 -4.35 11.98
N GLY A 124 -9.81 -4.35 11.24
CA GLY A 124 -9.03 -5.56 10.93
C GLY A 124 -9.69 -6.54 9.95
N LEU A 125 -10.94 -6.31 9.54
CA LEU A 125 -11.67 -7.16 8.61
C LEU A 125 -12.41 -6.33 7.56
N LEU A 126 -12.00 -6.45 6.31
CA LEU A 126 -12.64 -5.83 5.15
C LEU A 126 -13.68 -6.80 4.56
N HIS A 127 -14.89 -6.34 4.32
CA HIS A 127 -15.97 -7.10 3.69
C HIS A 127 -16.12 -6.66 2.24
N ILE A 128 -16.12 -7.60 1.29
CA ILE A 128 -16.34 -7.30 -0.14
C ILE A 128 -17.28 -8.33 -0.76
N PRO A 129 -18.01 -7.99 -1.85
CA PRO A 129 -18.69 -8.97 -2.67
C PRO A 129 -17.70 -9.71 -3.59
N ALA A 130 -17.75 -11.03 -3.60
CA ALA A 130 -17.05 -11.84 -4.59
C ALA A 130 -17.62 -11.59 -5.99
N GLY A 131 -16.78 -11.72 -7.02
CA GLY A 131 -17.17 -11.55 -8.42
C GLY A 131 -17.38 -10.10 -8.87
N ARG A 132 -17.48 -9.13 -7.95
CA ARG A 132 -17.67 -7.70 -8.24
C ARG A 132 -16.38 -6.90 -7.94
N PRO A 133 -16.03 -5.89 -8.76
CA PRO A 133 -14.94 -4.98 -8.42
C PRO A 133 -15.35 -4.05 -7.28
N VAL A 134 -14.38 -3.71 -6.43
CA VAL A 134 -14.49 -2.75 -5.33
C VAL A 134 -13.34 -1.77 -5.43
N ASP A 135 -13.64 -0.48 -5.34
CA ASP A 135 -12.63 0.56 -5.26
C ASP A 135 -12.30 0.83 -3.79
N VAL A 136 -11.12 0.39 -3.39
CA VAL A 136 -10.57 0.62 -2.05
C VAL A 136 -9.83 1.95 -2.06
N HIS A 137 -10.41 2.94 -1.39
CA HIS A 137 -9.81 4.24 -1.16
C HIS A 137 -8.84 4.14 0.01
N VAL A 138 -7.55 4.04 -0.30
CA VAL A 138 -6.45 3.94 0.67
C VAL A 138 -6.06 5.36 1.09
N ILE A 139 -6.38 5.74 2.32
CA ILE A 139 -6.27 7.11 2.84
C ILE A 139 -5.25 7.14 3.97
N GLY A 140 -4.12 7.83 3.78
CA GLY A 140 -3.09 7.94 4.81
C GLY A 140 -3.48 8.87 5.96
N GLY A 141 -3.20 8.46 7.21
CA GLY A 141 -3.57 9.19 8.43
C GLY A 141 -2.41 9.68 9.29
N ASP A 142 -1.38 8.84 9.49
CA ASP A 142 -0.24 9.15 10.36
C ASP A 142 1.11 9.02 9.63
N VAL A 143 1.64 7.81 9.48
CA VAL A 143 2.84 7.50 8.71
C VAL A 143 2.45 6.84 7.38
N ILE A 144 3.43 6.55 6.53
CA ILE A 144 3.17 5.80 5.30
C ILE A 144 2.90 4.34 5.70
N HIS A 145 1.82 3.79 5.16
CA HIS A 145 1.50 2.36 5.20
C HIS A 145 1.31 1.85 3.77
N SER A 146 1.17 0.54 3.58
CA SER A 146 0.82 0.00 2.27
C SER A 146 -0.21 -1.10 2.39
N PHE A 147 -1.38 -0.88 1.81
CA PHE A 147 -2.47 -1.84 1.80
C PHE A 147 -2.14 -2.94 0.79
N TRP A 148 -2.05 -4.19 1.23
CA TRP A 148 -1.77 -5.30 0.33
C TRP A 148 -2.52 -6.58 0.70
N VAL A 149 -3.16 -7.18 -0.32
CA VAL A 149 -3.82 -8.49 -0.23
C VAL A 149 -3.23 -9.36 -1.35
N PRO A 150 -2.14 -10.12 -1.09
CA PRO A 150 -1.30 -10.73 -2.13
C PRO A 150 -2.04 -11.60 -3.14
N ARG A 151 -3.03 -12.37 -2.67
CA ARG A 151 -3.83 -13.26 -3.54
C ARG A 151 -4.84 -12.51 -4.39
N LEU A 152 -5.21 -11.28 -4.07
CA LEU A 152 -6.24 -10.53 -4.78
C LEU A 152 -5.67 -9.49 -5.75
N GLY A 153 -4.57 -8.82 -5.40
CA GLY A 153 -3.99 -7.79 -6.26
C GLY A 153 -2.65 -7.22 -5.79
N GLY A 154 -2.24 -6.13 -6.44
CA GLY A 154 -1.05 -5.36 -6.08
C GLY A 154 -1.23 -4.61 -4.76
N LYS A 155 -0.13 -4.03 -4.27
CA LYS A 155 -0.14 -3.14 -3.11
C LYS A 155 -0.41 -1.70 -3.52
N LEU A 156 -0.97 -0.90 -2.61
CA LEU A 156 -1.10 0.54 -2.80
C LEU A 156 -0.84 1.28 -1.49
N ASP A 157 -0.01 2.31 -1.58
CA ASP A 157 0.50 3.00 -0.40
C ASP A 157 -0.53 4.00 0.14
N ALA A 158 -0.70 4.03 1.46
CA ALA A 158 -1.46 5.02 2.20
C ALA A 158 -0.51 6.17 2.57
N ILE A 159 -0.53 7.24 1.78
CA ILE A 159 0.38 8.38 1.96
C ILE A 159 -0.41 9.49 2.68
N PRO A 160 0.07 10.01 3.81
CA PRO A 160 -0.60 11.10 4.52
C PRO A 160 -0.90 12.29 3.60
N GLY A 161 -2.14 12.78 3.63
CA GLY A 161 -2.61 13.88 2.78
C GLY A 161 -3.06 13.48 1.37
N HIS A 162 -2.96 12.20 1.00
CA HIS A 162 -3.42 11.69 -0.30
C HIS A 162 -4.46 10.57 -0.13
N THR A 163 -5.36 10.47 -1.11
CA THR A 163 -6.26 9.32 -1.28
C THR A 163 -5.88 8.61 -2.56
N ASN A 164 -5.38 7.38 -2.42
CA ASN A 164 -5.06 6.51 -3.53
C ASN A 164 -6.18 5.48 -3.71
N ILE A 165 -6.47 5.06 -4.95
CA ILE A 165 -7.58 4.14 -5.24
C ILE A 165 -7.02 2.84 -5.80
N LEU A 166 -7.27 1.73 -5.10
CA LEU A 166 -6.96 0.38 -5.56
C LEU A 166 -8.25 -0.33 -5.95
N ARG A 167 -8.36 -0.77 -7.20
CA ARG A 167 -9.45 -1.64 -7.63
C ARG A 167 -9.13 -3.08 -7.28
N LEU A 168 -9.92 -3.66 -6.38
CA LEU A 168 -9.77 -5.03 -5.91
C LEU A 168 -10.95 -5.88 -6.37
N LYS A 169 -10.72 -7.16 -6.67
CA LYS A 169 -11.78 -8.13 -6.96
C LYS A 169 -11.35 -9.51 -6.48
N ALA A 170 -12.16 -10.13 -5.64
CA ALA A 170 -12.08 -11.56 -5.36
C ALA A 170 -12.89 -12.32 -6.41
N ALA A 171 -12.31 -13.37 -7.01
CA ALA A 171 -13.02 -14.19 -7.99
C ALA A 171 -14.08 -15.08 -7.32
N GLU A 172 -13.79 -15.58 -6.13
CA GLU A 172 -14.62 -16.51 -5.37
C GLU A 172 -14.87 -16.00 -3.94
N PRO A 173 -15.94 -16.45 -3.27
CA PRO A 173 -16.12 -16.22 -1.84
C PRO A 173 -15.01 -16.88 -1.02
N GLY A 174 -14.61 -16.25 0.08
CA GLY A 174 -13.55 -16.78 0.93
C GLY A 174 -12.92 -15.73 1.84
N LEU A 175 -12.01 -16.18 2.70
CA LEU A 175 -11.19 -15.33 3.55
C LEU A 175 -9.80 -15.19 2.93
N TYR A 176 -9.32 -13.97 2.78
CA TYR A 176 -8.02 -13.63 2.21
C TYR A 176 -7.22 -12.80 3.19
N ASP A 177 -5.95 -13.15 3.39
CA ASP A 177 -5.10 -12.41 4.30
C ASP A 177 -4.52 -11.15 3.67
N GLY A 178 -4.49 -10.07 4.45
CA GLY A 178 -3.89 -8.80 4.12
C GLY A 178 -2.84 -8.37 5.14
N LEU A 179 -1.91 -7.53 4.70
CA LEU A 179 -0.84 -7.00 5.54
C LEU A 179 -0.46 -5.58 5.14
N CYS A 180 0.20 -4.88 6.08
CA CYS A 180 0.94 -3.67 5.77
C CYS A 180 2.25 -4.01 5.06
N ALA A 181 2.45 -3.52 3.83
CA ALA A 181 3.64 -3.81 3.01
C ALA A 181 4.66 -2.66 2.96
N GLU A 182 4.57 -1.69 3.88
CA GLU A 182 5.50 -0.57 4.03
C GLU A 182 5.87 -0.40 5.51
N PHE A 183 7.16 -0.24 5.81
CA PHE A 183 7.62 -0.23 7.19
C PHE A 183 7.04 0.98 7.94
N CYS A 184 6.16 0.71 8.91
CA CYS A 184 5.40 1.75 9.62
C CYS A 184 5.68 1.78 11.14
N GLY A 185 6.80 1.19 11.60
CA GLY A 185 7.24 1.27 13.00
C GLY A 185 7.33 -0.07 13.72
N THR A 186 7.31 -0.03 15.06
CA THR A 186 7.67 -1.17 15.93
C THR A 186 6.78 -2.38 15.81
N PHE A 187 5.47 -2.22 15.54
CA PHE A 187 4.52 -3.32 15.35
C PHE A 187 4.10 -3.49 13.88
N HIS A 188 5.01 -3.16 12.96
CA HIS A 188 4.77 -3.29 11.52
C HIS A 188 4.44 -4.75 11.11
N ALA A 189 5.16 -5.74 11.65
CA ALA A 189 4.99 -7.15 11.27
C ALA A 189 3.64 -7.73 11.69
N GLU A 190 3.05 -7.17 12.75
CA GLU A 190 1.75 -7.53 13.32
C GLU A 190 0.60 -6.78 12.66
N MET A 191 0.88 -5.77 11.85
CA MET A 191 -0.12 -4.93 11.19
C MET A 191 -0.78 -5.67 10.02
N ARG A 192 -1.62 -6.65 10.37
CA ARG A 192 -2.37 -7.52 9.46
C ARG A 192 -3.85 -7.20 9.50
N PHE A 193 -4.55 -7.65 8.46
CA PHE A 193 -6.00 -7.60 8.36
C PHE A 193 -6.45 -8.79 7.52
N ALA A 194 -7.75 -9.03 7.44
CA ALA A 194 -8.31 -10.01 6.52
C ALA A 194 -9.37 -9.36 5.63
N VAL A 195 -9.62 -9.99 4.50
CA VAL A 195 -10.68 -9.65 3.56
C VAL A 195 -11.64 -10.83 3.48
N GLN A 196 -12.85 -10.65 3.96
CA GLN A 196 -13.94 -11.61 3.78
C GLN A 196 -14.70 -11.26 2.50
N ALA A 197 -14.50 -12.06 1.46
CA ALA A 197 -15.32 -12.04 0.26
C ALA A 197 -16.59 -12.86 0.50
N HIS A 198 -17.74 -12.23 0.37
CA HIS A 198 -19.06 -12.85 0.51
C HIS A 198 -19.61 -13.23 -0.87
N PRO A 199 -20.51 -14.24 -0.97
CA PRO A 199 -21.37 -14.37 -2.14
C PRO A 199 -22.02 -13.02 -2.48
N ALA A 200 -22.05 -12.67 -3.76
CA ALA A 200 -22.44 -11.32 -4.21
C ALA A 200 -23.88 -10.97 -3.79
N GLU A 201 -24.75 -11.97 -3.78
CA GLU A 201 -26.15 -11.93 -3.39
C GLU A 201 -26.38 -11.76 -1.88
N GLU A 202 -25.42 -12.17 -1.05
CA GLU A 202 -25.52 -12.09 0.42
C GLU A 202 -24.90 -10.81 0.98
N TYR A 203 -24.00 -10.18 0.21
CA TYR A 203 -23.16 -9.07 0.67
C TYR A 203 -23.94 -7.93 1.35
N GLU A 204 -25.00 -7.44 0.71
CA GLU A 204 -25.79 -6.31 1.23
C GLU A 204 -26.51 -6.69 2.54
N ALA A 205 -27.03 -7.93 2.63
CA ALA A 205 -27.69 -8.42 3.84
C ALA A 205 -26.69 -8.62 5.00
N VAL A 206 -25.46 -9.04 4.70
CA VAL A 206 -24.38 -9.14 5.68
C VAL A 206 -23.99 -7.76 6.20
N LEU A 207 -23.79 -6.78 5.32
CA LEU A 207 -23.47 -5.41 5.71
C LEU A 207 -24.53 -4.80 6.62
N ALA A 208 -25.81 -4.90 6.25
CA ALA A 208 -26.92 -4.39 7.06
C ALA A 208 -26.96 -5.03 8.46
N ARG A 209 -26.67 -6.33 8.54
CA ARG A 209 -26.58 -7.05 9.82
C ARG A 209 -25.39 -6.60 10.67
N LEU A 210 -24.27 -6.25 10.06
CA LEU A 210 -23.11 -5.71 10.78
C LEU A 210 -23.39 -4.30 11.29
N ALA A 211 -23.97 -3.43 10.46
CA ALA A 211 -24.35 -2.07 10.84
C ALA A 211 -25.30 -2.05 12.04
N SER A 212 -26.31 -2.91 12.07
CA SER A 212 -27.27 -3.03 13.18
C SER A 212 -26.68 -3.59 14.49
N ARG A 213 -25.51 -4.24 14.46
CA ARG A 213 -24.85 -4.82 15.64
C ARG A 213 -23.80 -3.90 16.27
N LEU A 214 -23.31 -2.92 15.51
CA LEU A 214 -22.32 -1.97 16.00
C LEU A 214 -23.03 -0.87 16.79
N PRO A 215 -22.58 -0.53 18.01
CA PRO A 215 -23.08 0.63 18.72
C PRO A 215 -22.88 1.87 17.85
N LEU A 216 -23.93 2.69 17.67
CA LEU A 216 -23.81 4.01 17.04
C LEU A 216 -22.63 4.76 17.68
N PRO A 217 -21.80 5.50 16.91
CA PRO A 217 -20.76 6.33 17.49
C PRO A 217 -21.38 7.24 18.54
N ALA A 218 -20.85 7.16 19.77
CA ALA A 218 -21.31 8.03 20.85
C ALA A 218 -21.16 9.48 20.38
N ALA A 219 -22.27 10.21 20.34
CA ALA A 219 -22.26 11.65 20.12
C ALA A 219 -21.19 12.30 21.01
N PRO A 220 -20.41 13.26 20.50
CA PRO A 220 -19.39 13.92 21.31
C PRO A 220 -20.05 14.51 22.56
N ARG A 221 -19.72 13.96 23.74
CA ARG A 221 -20.10 14.56 25.02
C ARG A 221 -19.29 15.84 25.18
N GLY A 222 -19.87 16.96 24.76
CA GLY A 222 -19.21 18.24 24.87
C GLY A 222 -19.99 19.39 24.25
N ALA A 223 -21.27 19.57 24.62
CA ALA A 223 -21.99 20.83 24.37
C ALA A 223 -23.22 21.02 25.27
N GLN A 224 -23.24 20.49 26.49
CA GLN A 224 -24.36 20.73 27.40
C GLN A 224 -23.95 20.71 28.86
N GLU A 225 -23.15 21.71 29.25
CA GLU A 225 -23.16 22.26 30.61
C GLU A 225 -22.39 23.57 30.64
N ARG A 226 -23.13 24.69 30.61
CA ARG A 226 -22.84 25.99 31.21
C ARG A 226 -23.90 26.99 30.71
N ASP A 227 -25.10 26.84 31.23
CA ASP A 227 -26.00 27.98 31.46
C ASP A 227 -26.55 27.79 32.87
N ASP A 228 -25.88 28.43 33.82
CA ASP A 228 -26.42 28.74 35.14
C ASP A 228 -25.77 30.06 35.59
N GLY A 229 -26.46 31.15 35.26
CA GLY A 229 -26.75 32.22 36.22
C GLY A 229 -25.62 33.17 36.64
N GLU A 230 -25.63 34.35 36.04
CA GLU A 230 -25.12 35.61 36.60
C GLU A 230 -25.44 35.83 38.09
N ARG A 231 -24.43 36.31 38.85
CA ARG A 231 -24.54 37.48 39.75
C ARG A 231 -23.20 37.80 40.44
N GLY A 232 -22.71 39.04 40.27
CA GLY A 232 -21.98 39.73 41.35
C GLY A 232 -20.63 40.39 41.01
N ALA A 233 -20.68 41.71 40.77
CA ALA A 233 -19.75 42.76 41.23
C ALA A 233 -18.25 42.67 40.87
N VAL A 234 -17.76 43.51 39.94
CA VAL A 234 -17.22 44.88 40.17
C VAL A 234 -15.93 44.91 41.01
N GLY A 235 -14.83 45.36 40.40
CA GLY A 235 -13.61 45.74 41.12
C GLY A 235 -12.37 45.90 40.23
N SER A 236 -12.28 47.01 39.51
CA SER A 236 -11.04 47.53 38.91
C SER A 236 -10.17 48.21 39.98
N VAL A 237 -8.82 48.25 39.78
CA VAL A 237 -7.86 49.37 40.07
C VAL A 237 -6.38 48.87 40.01
N PRO A 238 -5.38 49.75 39.72
CA PRO A 238 -4.23 49.44 38.85
C PRO A 238 -2.82 49.53 39.49
N VAL A 239 -1.81 49.26 38.65
CA VAL A 239 -0.39 49.69 38.58
C VAL A 239 0.18 50.55 39.74
N GLY A 240 1.35 50.15 40.27
CA GLY A 240 2.19 51.01 41.11
C GLY A 240 3.60 50.50 41.45
N ARG A 241 4.61 51.05 40.75
CA ARG A 241 6.02 51.37 41.08
C ARG A 241 6.97 50.42 41.83
N SER A 242 8.13 50.25 41.17
CA SER A 242 9.47 49.89 41.68
C SER A 242 10.07 50.96 42.61
N PRO A 243 11.05 50.61 43.45
CA PRO A 243 12.06 51.55 43.95
C PRO A 243 13.46 51.29 43.35
N GLU A 244 14.12 52.38 42.93
CA GLU A 244 15.59 52.55 42.80
C GLU A 244 16.27 52.25 44.16
N GLY A 245 17.55 51.88 44.32
CA GLY A 245 18.75 51.86 43.49
C GLY A 245 19.95 51.98 44.44
N ARG A 246 21.09 51.31 44.18
CA ARG A 246 22.39 51.71 44.77
C ARG A 246 23.62 51.12 44.06
N ARG A 247 24.29 52.03 43.34
CA ARG A 247 25.73 52.24 43.06
C ARG A 247 26.73 51.07 42.96
N LEU A 248 27.38 51.11 41.80
CA LEU A 248 28.73 50.73 41.37
C LEU A 248 29.84 50.74 42.45
N ASP A 249 30.78 49.79 42.34
CA ASP A 249 32.21 50.05 42.11
C ASP A 249 33.03 48.75 41.95
N GLY A 250 34.02 48.76 41.04
CA GLY A 250 35.33 48.12 41.30
C GLY A 250 35.76 46.86 40.54
N GLN A 251 36.61 47.07 39.51
CA GLN A 251 37.90 46.38 39.26
C GLN A 251 38.00 44.94 38.68
N THR A 252 38.47 44.89 37.41
CA THR A 252 39.64 44.16 36.85
C THR A 252 39.98 42.73 37.33
N GLN A 253 40.12 41.75 36.43
CA GLN A 253 41.37 41.35 35.71
C GLN A 253 41.31 39.91 35.14
N GLY A 254 41.92 39.71 33.96
CA GLY A 254 42.49 38.44 33.44
C GLY A 254 41.50 37.45 32.80
N GLY A 255 41.69 36.85 31.61
CA GLY A 255 42.89 36.69 30.80
C GLY A 255 43.12 35.20 30.48
N HIS A 256 43.24 34.89 29.19
CA HIS A 256 43.89 33.71 28.56
C HIS A 256 43.05 32.47 28.17
N ALA A 257 42.99 32.28 26.84
CA ALA A 257 42.84 31.02 26.10
C ALA A 257 44.15 30.18 26.21
N PRO A 258 44.37 29.05 25.50
CA PRO A 258 44.04 28.74 24.09
C PRO A 258 42.86 27.80 23.86
#